data_AF-A0A2E4C5W0-F1
#
_entry.id   AF-A0A2E4C5W0-F1
#
_cell.length_a   1.000
_cell.length_b   1.000
_cell.length_c   1.000
_cell.angle_alpha   90.00
_cell.angle_beta   90.00
_cell.angle_gamma   90.00
#
_symmetry.space_group_name_H-M   'P 1'
#
loop_
_entity.id
_entity.type
_entity.pdbx_description
1 polymer ?
#
loop_
_entity_poly.entity_id
_entity_poly.type
_entity_poly.pdbx_seq_one_letter_code
_entity_poly.pdbx_strand_id
1 'polypeptide(L)'
;MTLFGIIMSLPDAGTFDSEDLTESYRLQIEKAMLIESQKRILENNDPQELSRLQNLSLIKLHNDSDKDLIPALMSRLGPVRAALDGHGGGIVIDSSSVEKLNNGKFALSLVLNLDGACISCGAAPGTLQGIQDDLISDKEVISVQFSSSMLEWFTDLQRDFILKHGGVSFV
;
A
#
# COMPACT_ATOMS: atom_id res chain seq x y z
N MET A 1 11.34 -15.95 -70.39
CA MET A 1 11.09 -16.87 -69.27
C MET A 1 11.77 -16.32 -68.03
N THR A 2 10.94 -15.70 -67.21
CA THR A 2 11.00 -15.45 -65.76
C THR A 2 12.15 -16.10 -64.98
N LEU A 3 12.84 -15.28 -64.18
CA LEU A 3 12.91 -15.52 -62.74
C LEU A 3 13.21 -14.20 -62.01
N PHE A 4 12.15 -13.52 -61.59
CA PHE A 4 12.21 -12.40 -60.66
C PHE A 4 12.60 -12.96 -59.29
N GLY A 5 13.80 -12.63 -58.81
CA GLY A 5 14.25 -12.98 -57.46
C GLY A 5 13.42 -12.20 -56.44
N ILE A 6 12.43 -12.84 -55.85
CA ILE A 6 11.68 -12.32 -54.71
C ILE A 6 12.66 -12.31 -53.53
N ILE A 7 13.14 -11.12 -53.17
CA ILE A 7 13.71 -10.89 -51.84
C ILE A 7 12.53 -11.06 -50.87
N MET A 8 12.48 -12.23 -50.25
CA MET A 8 11.62 -12.46 -49.09
C MET A 8 12.27 -11.70 -47.94
N SER A 9 11.87 -10.43 -47.76
CA SER A 9 12.13 -9.71 -46.53
C SER A 9 11.47 -10.50 -45.40
N LEU A 10 12.29 -11.27 -44.68
CA LEU A 10 11.87 -11.84 -43.41
C LEU A 10 11.45 -10.67 -42.52
N PRO A 11 10.26 -10.69 -41.90
CA PRO A 11 9.93 -9.70 -40.91
C PRO A 11 11.01 -9.78 -39.82
N ASP A 12 11.60 -8.64 -39.52
CA ASP A 12 12.51 -8.47 -38.41
C ASP A 12 11.84 -9.02 -37.14
N ALA A 13 12.35 -10.13 -36.63
CA ALA A 13 11.89 -10.73 -35.38
C ALA A 13 12.42 -9.93 -34.17
N GLY A 14 12.38 -8.60 -34.27
CA GLY A 14 13.00 -7.65 -33.35
C GLY A 14 12.03 -6.72 -32.63
N THR A 15 10.74 -6.71 -33.00
CA THR A 15 9.75 -5.78 -32.41
C THR A 15 8.35 -6.39 -32.31
N PHE A 16 8.23 -7.67 -31.92
CA PHE A 16 6.99 -8.10 -31.26
C PHE A 16 7.06 -7.49 -29.86
N ASP A 17 6.14 -6.57 -29.61
CA ASP A 17 6.12 -5.55 -28.57
C ASP A 17 6.38 -6.10 -27.15
N SER A 18 7.66 -6.25 -26.78
CA SER A 18 8.06 -6.82 -25.49
C SER A 18 7.66 -5.93 -24.31
N GLU A 19 7.54 -4.62 -24.54
CA GLU A 19 7.06 -3.66 -23.55
C GLU A 19 5.54 -3.81 -23.34
N ASP A 20 4.75 -3.91 -24.41
CA ASP A 20 3.30 -4.22 -24.32
C ASP A 20 3.05 -5.57 -23.64
N LEU A 21 3.85 -6.60 -23.97
CA LEU A 21 3.75 -7.89 -23.30
C LEU A 21 4.09 -7.78 -21.81
N THR A 22 5.17 -7.07 -21.45
CA THR A 22 5.58 -6.88 -20.05
C THR A 22 4.49 -6.14 -19.25
N GLU A 23 3.94 -5.08 -19.81
CA GLU A 23 2.84 -4.33 -19.19
C GLU A 23 1.57 -5.18 -19.05
N SER A 24 1.23 -5.97 -20.06
CA SER A 24 0.08 -6.88 -20.00
C SER A 24 0.24 -7.91 -18.88
N TYR A 25 1.45 -8.43 -18.65
CA TYR A 25 1.73 -9.35 -17.55
C TYR A 25 1.68 -8.65 -16.20
N ARG A 26 2.23 -7.44 -16.10
CA ARG A 26 2.17 -6.62 -14.88
C ARG A 26 0.72 -6.42 -14.42
N LEU A 27 -0.15 -5.99 -15.33
CA LEU A 27 -1.58 -5.78 -15.04
C LEU A 27 -2.30 -7.08 -14.66
N GLN A 28 -1.98 -8.20 -15.30
CA GLN A 28 -2.56 -9.50 -14.95
C GLN A 28 -2.13 -9.94 -13.55
N ILE A 29 -0.85 -9.75 -13.20
CA ILE A 29 -0.32 -10.08 -11.87
C ILE A 29 -0.95 -9.18 -10.81
N GLU A 30 -1.00 -7.87 -11.04
CA GLU A 30 -1.67 -6.92 -10.12
C GLU A 30 -3.12 -7.30 -9.87
N LYS A 31 -3.87 -7.65 -10.92
CA LYS A 31 -5.26 -8.10 -10.79
C LYS A 31 -5.37 -9.41 -10.01
N ALA A 32 -4.52 -10.40 -10.29
CA ALA A 32 -4.52 -11.67 -9.58
C ALA A 32 -4.18 -11.49 -8.09
N MET A 33 -3.18 -10.65 -7.79
CA MET A 33 -2.80 -10.32 -6.41
C MET A 33 -3.95 -9.60 -5.68
N LEU A 34 -4.62 -8.65 -6.32
CA LEU A 34 -5.77 -7.96 -5.74
C LEU A 34 -6.88 -8.94 -5.38
N ILE A 35 -7.27 -9.84 -6.29
CA ILE A 35 -8.31 -10.84 -6.05
C ILE A 35 -7.96 -11.75 -4.87
N GLU A 36 -6.75 -12.30 -4.85
CA GLU A 36 -6.31 -13.19 -3.77
C GLU A 36 -6.20 -12.44 -2.43
N SER A 37 -5.71 -11.20 -2.43
CA SER A 37 -5.65 -10.39 -1.21
C SER A 37 -7.03 -10.10 -0.65
N GLN A 38 -8.01 -9.73 -1.49
CA GLN A 38 -9.38 -9.47 -1.07
C GLN A 38 -10.02 -10.72 -0.49
N LYS A 39 -9.79 -11.88 -1.11
CA LYS A 39 -10.25 -13.16 -0.59
C LYS A 39 -9.70 -13.41 0.82
N ARG A 40 -8.39 -13.27 1.04
CA ARG A 40 -7.77 -13.48 2.36
C ARG A 40 -8.29 -12.51 3.42
N ILE A 41 -8.52 -11.25 3.06
CA ILE A 41 -9.10 -10.26 3.98
C ILE A 41 -10.49 -10.71 4.44
N LEU A 42 -11.34 -11.16 3.52
CA LEU A 42 -12.70 -11.62 3.82
C LEU A 42 -12.75 -12.97 4.56
N GLU A 43 -11.72 -13.81 4.44
CA GLU A 43 -11.59 -15.05 5.21
C GLU A 43 -11.30 -14.77 6.70
N ASN A 44 -10.59 -13.67 7.00
CA ASN A 44 -10.14 -13.33 8.35
C ASN A 44 -10.99 -12.24 9.04
N ASN A 45 -11.85 -11.55 8.30
CA ASN A 45 -12.58 -10.38 8.81
C ASN A 45 -14.06 -10.46 8.41
N ASP A 46 -14.96 -10.10 9.33
CA ASP A 46 -16.40 -10.04 9.06
C ASP A 46 -16.71 -8.92 8.03
N PRO A 47 -17.32 -9.23 6.87
CA PRO A 47 -17.67 -8.23 5.87
C PRO A 47 -18.60 -7.12 6.38
N GLN A 48 -19.51 -7.43 7.31
CA GLN A 48 -20.41 -6.42 7.88
C GLN A 48 -19.64 -5.43 8.74
N GLU A 49 -18.69 -5.95 9.53
CA GLU A 49 -17.85 -5.12 10.39
C GLU A 49 -16.87 -4.28 9.57
N LEU A 50 -16.26 -4.83 8.52
CA LEU A 50 -15.42 -4.06 7.59
C LEU A 50 -16.20 -2.90 6.97
N SER A 51 -17.43 -3.16 6.50
CA SER A 51 -18.30 -2.12 5.94
C SER A 51 -18.64 -1.06 7.00
N ARG A 52 -18.97 -1.45 8.23
CA ARG A 52 -19.19 -0.51 9.33
C ARG A 52 -17.96 0.38 9.54
N LEU A 53 -16.78 -0.21 9.70
CA LEU A 53 -15.51 0.48 9.95
C LEU A 53 -15.10 1.43 8.83
N GLN A 54 -15.29 1.03 7.56
CA GLN A 54 -15.01 1.87 6.39
C GLN A 54 -15.92 3.10 6.31
N ASN A 55 -17.12 3.03 6.88
CA ASN A 55 -18.08 4.13 6.89
C ASN A 55 -17.93 5.09 8.10
N LEU A 56 -17.09 4.76 9.08
CA LEU A 56 -16.82 5.66 10.21
C LEU A 56 -15.95 6.85 9.75
N SER A 57 -16.18 8.02 10.35
CA SER A 57 -15.30 9.18 10.15
C SER A 57 -14.06 9.03 11.02
N LEU A 58 -12.89 9.02 10.39
CA LEU A 58 -11.61 8.92 11.09
C LEU A 58 -11.37 10.13 11.99
N ILE A 59 -11.79 11.32 11.56
CA ILE A 59 -11.63 12.55 12.36
C ILE A 59 -12.46 12.47 13.65
N LYS A 60 -13.69 11.94 13.57
CA LYS A 60 -14.52 11.74 14.78
C LYS A 60 -13.87 10.72 15.71
N LEU A 61 -13.45 9.56 15.18
CA LEU A 61 -12.79 8.53 15.97
C LEU A 61 -11.52 9.06 16.66
N HIS A 62 -10.72 9.87 15.96
CA HIS A 62 -9.55 10.52 16.55
C HIS A 62 -9.92 11.50 17.68
N ASN A 63 -10.86 12.40 17.45
CA ASN A 63 -11.27 13.40 18.45
C ASN A 63 -11.86 12.76 19.71
N ASP A 64 -12.62 11.68 19.54
CA ASP A 64 -13.26 10.95 20.64
C ASP A 64 -12.31 9.94 21.30
N SER A 65 -11.07 9.80 20.81
CA SER A 65 -10.11 8.76 21.23
C SER A 65 -10.73 7.36 21.18
N ASP A 66 -11.49 7.10 20.13
CA ASP A 66 -12.23 5.85 19.95
C ASP A 66 -11.28 4.69 19.59
N LYS A 67 -11.49 3.54 20.23
CA LYS A 67 -10.75 2.30 19.99
C LYS A 67 -10.88 1.78 18.55
N ASP A 68 -11.93 2.19 17.83
CA ASP A 68 -12.18 1.79 16.46
C ASP A 68 -11.29 2.55 15.46
N LEU A 69 -10.49 3.55 15.88
CA LEU A 69 -9.62 4.31 14.96
C LEU A 69 -8.62 3.42 14.20
N ILE A 70 -7.88 2.56 14.89
CA ILE A 70 -6.93 1.64 14.25
C ILE A 70 -7.67 0.63 13.35
N PRO A 71 -8.72 -0.09 13.83
CA PRO A 71 -9.55 -0.93 12.97
C PRO A 71 -10.11 -0.23 11.73
N ALA A 72 -10.51 1.03 11.86
CA ALA A 72 -11.01 1.85 10.76
C ALA A 72 -9.91 2.15 9.74
N LEU A 73 -8.74 2.62 10.17
CA LEU A 73 -7.59 2.83 9.26
C LEU A 73 -7.21 1.54 8.55
N MET A 74 -7.13 0.46 9.30
CA MET A 74 -6.84 -0.87 8.80
C MET A 74 -7.84 -1.37 7.75
N SER A 75 -9.14 -1.04 7.89
CA SER A 75 -10.17 -1.46 6.92
C SER A 75 -10.11 -0.71 5.59
N ARG A 76 -9.32 0.38 5.50
CA ARG A 76 -9.08 1.13 4.26
C ARG A 76 -7.89 0.60 3.45
N LEU A 77 -7.09 -0.27 4.05
CA LEU A 77 -5.95 -0.89 3.38
C LEU A 77 -6.41 -1.94 2.36
N GLY A 78 -5.77 -1.93 1.20
CA GLY A 78 -5.99 -2.86 0.09
C GLY A 78 -5.12 -4.11 0.24
N PRO A 79 -4.36 -4.52 -0.81
CA PRO A 79 -3.59 -5.76 -0.78
C PRO A 79 -2.61 -5.89 0.40
N VAL A 80 -2.07 -4.77 0.89
CA VAL A 80 -1.15 -4.75 2.04
C VAL A 80 -1.81 -5.26 3.32
N ARG A 81 -3.13 -5.09 3.48
CA ARG A 81 -3.89 -5.62 4.64
C ARG A 81 -3.74 -7.14 4.76
N ALA A 82 -3.83 -7.86 3.64
CA ALA A 82 -3.71 -9.31 3.64
C ALA A 82 -2.34 -9.78 4.13
N ALA A 83 -1.28 -9.02 3.83
CA ALA A 83 0.07 -9.30 4.31
C ALA A 83 0.22 -8.99 5.81
N LEU A 84 -0.36 -7.88 6.28
CA LEU A 84 -0.37 -7.52 7.71
C LEU A 84 -1.11 -8.59 8.54
N ASP A 85 -2.33 -8.96 8.13
CA ASP A 85 -3.13 -10.00 8.78
C ASP A 85 -2.40 -11.36 8.76
N GLY A 86 -1.83 -11.74 7.61
CA GLY A 86 -1.17 -13.03 7.41
C GLY A 86 0.12 -13.22 8.22
N HIS A 87 0.81 -12.14 8.56
CA HIS A 87 2.01 -12.18 9.40
C HIS A 87 1.73 -11.81 10.86
N GLY A 88 0.46 -11.56 11.22
CA GLY A 88 0.08 -11.19 12.58
C GLY A 88 0.67 -9.84 13.01
N GLY A 89 0.73 -8.89 12.08
CA GLY A 89 1.15 -7.52 12.36
C GLY A 89 0.06 -6.51 12.02
N GLY A 90 0.36 -5.25 12.26
CA GLY A 90 -0.57 -4.17 12.01
C GLY A 90 0.07 -2.80 12.01
N ILE A 91 -0.76 -1.77 11.94
CA ILE A 91 -0.33 -0.38 12.09
C ILE A 91 -0.59 0.10 13.52
N VAL A 92 0.27 0.98 13.99
CA VAL A 92 0.12 1.73 15.25
C VAL A 92 0.25 3.21 14.91
N ILE A 93 -0.47 4.05 15.64
CA ILE A 93 -0.34 5.52 15.52
C ILE A 93 0.63 5.98 16.60
N ASP A 94 1.81 6.43 16.21
CA ASP A 94 2.76 7.07 17.12
C ASP A 94 2.34 8.52 17.41
N SER A 95 1.89 9.23 16.36
CA SER A 95 1.26 10.53 16.53
C SER A 95 0.22 10.80 15.45
N SER A 96 -0.78 11.61 15.77
CA SER A 96 -1.78 12.05 14.82
C SER A 96 -2.26 13.45 15.16
N SER A 97 -2.57 14.23 14.14
CA SER A 97 -3.10 15.58 14.30
C SER A 97 -4.16 15.89 13.25
N VAL A 98 -5.15 16.69 13.64
CA VAL A 98 -6.17 17.21 12.73
C VAL A 98 -5.71 18.56 12.19
N GLU A 99 -5.56 18.64 10.87
CA GLU A 99 -5.19 19.85 10.15
C GLU A 99 -6.40 20.46 9.46
N LYS A 100 -6.50 21.80 9.50
CA LYS A 100 -7.52 22.54 8.76
C LYS A 100 -6.97 22.85 7.37
N LEU A 101 -7.61 22.27 6.36
CA LEU A 101 -7.28 22.49 4.96
C LEU A 101 -7.74 23.88 4.48
N ASN A 102 -7.13 24.35 3.40
CA ASN A 102 -7.45 25.65 2.78
C ASN A 102 -8.91 25.77 2.33
N ASN A 103 -9.58 24.64 2.09
CA ASN A 103 -11.00 24.56 1.71
C ASN A 103 -11.95 24.58 2.94
N GLY A 104 -11.43 24.78 4.15
CA GLY A 104 -12.18 24.82 5.39
C GLY A 104 -12.54 23.45 5.97
N LYS A 105 -12.21 22.34 5.29
CA LYS A 105 -12.36 20.98 5.80
C LYS A 105 -11.22 20.63 6.75
N PHE A 106 -11.42 19.56 7.51
CA PHE A 106 -10.40 18.97 8.37
C PHE A 106 -9.92 17.66 7.76
N ALA A 107 -8.66 17.31 8.00
CA ALA A 107 -8.07 16.04 7.61
C ALA A 107 -7.00 15.63 8.62
N LEU A 108 -6.71 14.33 8.68
CA LEU A 108 -5.72 13.74 9.56
C LEU A 108 -4.34 13.72 8.90
N SER A 109 -3.36 14.11 9.69
CA SER A 109 -1.94 13.83 9.44
C SER A 109 -1.52 12.76 10.43
N LEU A 110 -0.92 11.68 9.91
CA LEU A 110 -0.61 10.48 10.67
C LEU A 110 0.89 10.20 10.64
N VAL A 111 1.47 9.91 11.80
CA VAL A 111 2.78 9.26 11.94
C VAL A 111 2.54 7.85 12.45
N LEU A 112 2.82 6.88 11.60
CA LEU A 112 2.53 5.48 11.85
C LEU A 112 3.80 4.70 12.24
N ASN A 113 3.58 3.65 13.01
CA ASN A 113 4.53 2.58 13.21
C ASN A 113 3.87 1.26 12.78
N LEU A 114 4.66 0.20 12.73
CA LEU A 114 4.16 -1.16 12.53
C LEU A 114 4.23 -1.91 13.85
N ASP A 115 3.41 -2.93 14.01
CA ASP A 115 3.44 -3.85 15.14
C ASP A 115 3.45 -5.31 14.66
N GLY A 116 3.75 -6.22 15.58
CA GLY A 116 3.80 -7.65 15.38
C GLY A 116 4.99 -8.09 14.54
N ALA A 117 4.83 -9.18 13.80
CA ALA A 117 5.93 -9.74 13.00
C ALA A 117 6.29 -8.87 11.79
N CYS A 118 5.48 -7.88 11.43
CA CYS A 118 5.72 -7.00 10.29
C CYS A 118 6.96 -6.12 10.45
N ILE A 119 7.34 -5.77 11.70
CA ILE A 119 8.63 -5.12 11.97
C ILE A 119 9.77 -6.12 11.74
N SER A 120 9.66 -7.33 12.29
CA SER A 120 10.72 -8.35 12.28
C SER A 120 11.01 -8.94 10.90
N CYS A 121 10.02 -8.95 10.00
CA CYS A 121 10.17 -9.43 8.63
C CYS A 121 10.85 -8.43 7.68
N GLY A 122 11.25 -7.24 8.16
CA GLY A 122 11.86 -6.23 7.30
C GLY A 122 10.80 -5.61 6.41
N ALA A 123 9.97 -4.69 6.94
CA ALA A 123 8.90 -4.03 6.21
C ALA A 123 9.36 -3.70 4.77
N ALA A 124 8.80 -4.39 3.79
CA ALA A 124 9.23 -4.22 2.41
C ALA A 124 8.88 -2.78 1.99
N PRO A 125 9.74 -2.08 1.23
CA PRO A 125 9.43 -0.75 0.71
C PRO A 125 8.03 -0.60 0.13
N GLY A 126 7.59 -1.58 -0.67
CA GLY A 126 6.26 -1.60 -1.26
C GLY A 126 5.12 -1.73 -0.24
N THR A 127 5.35 -2.34 0.92
CA THR A 127 4.34 -2.42 2.00
C THR A 127 4.13 -1.05 2.64
N LEU A 128 5.20 -0.31 2.93
CA LEU A 128 5.09 1.04 3.50
C LEU A 128 4.42 2.00 2.52
N GLN A 129 4.86 1.95 1.25
CA GLN A 129 4.25 2.74 0.19
C GLN A 129 2.76 2.39 0.01
N GLY A 130 2.40 1.10 0.00
CA GLY A 130 1.01 0.69 -0.13
C GLY A 130 0.13 1.15 1.03
N ILE A 131 0.64 1.11 2.27
CA ILE A 131 -0.08 1.68 3.43
C ILE A 131 -0.30 3.18 3.25
N GLN A 132 0.75 3.91 2.83
CA GLN A 132 0.65 5.34 2.57
C GLN A 132 -0.38 5.65 1.47
N ASP A 133 -0.30 4.96 0.34
CA ASP A 133 -1.16 5.19 -0.83
C ASP A 133 -2.62 4.88 -0.52
N ASP A 134 -2.89 3.75 0.14
CA ASP A 134 -4.23 3.34 0.52
C ASP A 134 -4.86 4.33 1.51
N LEU A 135 -4.11 4.79 2.51
CA LEU A 135 -4.65 5.71 3.52
C LEU A 135 -4.84 7.13 2.98
N ILE A 136 -3.91 7.66 2.18
CA ILE A 136 -4.04 8.99 1.55
C ILE A 136 -5.18 9.02 0.53
N SER A 137 -5.63 7.87 0.02
CA SER A 137 -6.83 7.79 -0.81
C SER A 137 -8.13 8.15 -0.06
N ASP A 138 -8.15 8.06 1.28
CA ASP A 138 -9.26 8.54 2.09
C ASP A 138 -9.25 10.07 2.18
N LYS A 139 -10.39 10.69 1.85
CA LYS A 139 -10.60 12.14 1.89
C LYS A 139 -10.35 12.79 3.27
N GLU A 140 -10.39 12.01 4.34
CA GLU A 140 -10.13 12.47 5.71
C GLU A 140 -8.66 12.32 6.13
N VAL A 141 -7.77 11.88 5.24
CA VAL A 141 -6.32 11.77 5.48
C VAL A 141 -5.58 12.64 4.47
N ILE A 142 -4.63 13.46 4.94
CA ILE A 142 -3.85 14.36 4.09
C ILE A 142 -2.36 13.98 4.02
N SER A 143 -1.87 13.28 5.04
CA SER A 143 -0.47 12.92 5.15
C SER A 143 -0.33 11.63 5.97
N VAL A 144 0.54 10.74 5.49
CA VAL A 144 0.98 9.55 6.21
C VAL A 144 2.50 9.53 6.15
N GLN A 145 3.12 9.46 7.32
CA GLN A 145 4.56 9.34 7.51
C GLN A 145 4.82 8.20 8.48
N PHE A 146 6.07 7.74 8.57
CA PHE A 146 6.45 6.65 9.46
C PHE A 146 7.40 7.12 10.54
N SER A 147 7.29 6.51 11.72
CA SER A 147 8.15 6.81 12.86
C SER A 147 9.58 6.34 12.58
N SER A 148 10.55 7.23 12.78
CA SER A 148 11.97 6.88 12.71
C SER A 148 12.38 5.79 13.70
N SER A 149 11.64 5.63 14.81
CA SER A 149 11.85 4.54 15.79
C SER A 149 11.72 3.15 15.15
N MET A 150 10.95 3.00 14.07
CA MET A 150 10.85 1.76 13.31
C MET A 150 12.23 1.31 12.77
N LEU A 151 13.08 2.27 12.41
CA LEU A 151 14.39 2.02 11.82
C LEU A 151 15.41 1.44 12.79
N GLU A 152 15.13 1.49 14.09
CA GLU A 152 15.97 0.91 15.15
C GLU A 152 15.91 -0.63 15.12
N TRP A 153 14.85 -1.20 14.57
CA TRP A 153 14.66 -2.65 14.45
C TRP A 153 15.36 -3.27 13.23
N PHE A 154 15.86 -2.44 12.32
CA PHE A 154 16.53 -2.88 11.10
C PHE A 154 18.05 -2.80 11.24
N THR A 155 18.73 -3.72 10.58
CA THR A 155 20.19 -3.61 10.35
C THR A 155 20.49 -2.41 9.47
N ASP A 156 21.74 -1.94 9.47
CA ASP A 156 22.15 -0.77 8.67
C ASP A 156 21.85 -0.94 7.17
N LEU A 157 22.09 -2.13 6.62
CA LEU A 157 21.78 -2.42 5.22
C LEU A 157 20.27 -2.36 4.92
N GLN A 158 19.45 -2.91 5.81
CA GLN A 158 17.99 -2.88 5.66
C GLN A 158 17.45 -1.45 5.81
N ARG A 159 18.00 -0.69 6.76
CA ARG A 159 17.67 0.73 6.96
C ARG A 159 17.98 1.55 5.71
N ASP A 160 19.18 1.41 5.16
CA ASP A 160 19.59 2.11 3.93
C ASP A 160 18.69 1.74 2.75
N PHE A 161 18.31 0.46 2.65
CA PHE A 161 17.41 -0.01 1.60
C PHE A 161 16.01 0.61 1.72
N ILE A 162 15.43 0.63 2.93
CA ILE A 162 14.11 1.22 3.19
C ILE A 162 14.13 2.73 2.97
N LEU A 163 15.16 3.44 3.44
CA LEU A 163 15.28 4.88 3.25
C LEU A 163 15.41 5.25 1.76
N LYS A 164 16.11 4.43 0.97
CA LYS A 164 16.35 4.70 -0.45
C LYS A 164 15.21 4.27 -1.36
N HIS A 165 14.51 3.19 -1.03
CA HIS A 165 13.52 2.57 -1.91
C HIS A 165 12.09 2.59 -1.35
N GLY A 166 11.89 2.99 -0.09
CA GLY A 166 10.61 3.04 0.60
C GLY A 166 9.58 3.95 -0.04
N GLY A 167 10.01 5.06 -0.62
CA GLY A 167 9.12 6.08 -1.19
C GLY A 167 8.28 6.84 -0.15
N VAL A 168 8.57 6.62 1.14
CA VAL A 168 7.86 7.19 2.29
C VAL A 168 8.79 8.07 3.13
N SER A 169 8.22 8.98 3.90
CA SER A 169 8.96 9.86 4.81
C SER A 169 9.02 9.28 6.22
N PHE A 170 10.19 9.39 6.85
CA PHE A 170 10.40 9.06 8.27
C PHE A 170 10.61 10.33 9.10
N VAL A 171 9.97 10.43 10.27
CA VAL A 171 10.04 11.59 11.18
C VAL A 171 10.36 11.23 12.63
#